data_AF-A0A2G4K796-F1
#
_entry.id   AF-A0A2G4K796-F1
#
_cell.length_a   1.000
_cell.length_b   1.000
_cell.length_c   1.000
_cell.angle_alpha   90.00
_cell.angle_beta   90.00
_cell.angle_gamma   90.00
#
_symmetry.space_group_name_H-M   'P 1'
#
loop_
_entity.id
_entity.type
_entity.pdbx_description
1 polymer ?
#
loop_
_entity_poly.entity_id
_entity_poly.type
_entity_poly.pdbx_seq_one_letter_code
_entity_poly.pdbx_strand_id
1 'polypeptide(L)'
;MPIDIVPSVSALPNPPRTENPTTFVSDTDTFLASLSSFQTQHNASITAFNAATGQFTSQATASLAAMDAKIAAAGFVGTSTTSVAVGAGAKSLTIQPNLAFAVGGFAMVAATASPTNWMFGQITAYAPATGALTLNVTTIGGTGTFSAWTVSTSAPTDTALTTALATAQTDINAARAFALNAAALF
;
A
#
# COMPACT_ATOMS: atom_id res chain seq x y z
N MET A 1 15.91 -3.76 -15.38
CA MET A 1 17.16 -3.87 -16.16
C MET A 1 18.01 -4.92 -15.45
N PRO A 2 18.68 -5.86 -16.14
CA PRO A 2 19.54 -6.82 -15.45
C PRO A 2 20.58 -6.05 -14.63
N ILE A 3 20.85 -6.49 -13.40
CA ILE A 3 22.00 -6.03 -12.62
C ILE A 3 23.24 -6.43 -13.41
N ASP A 4 24.10 -5.47 -13.74
CA ASP A 4 25.39 -5.77 -14.34
C ASP A 4 26.22 -6.61 -13.37
N ILE A 5 26.68 -7.76 -13.84
CA ILE A 5 27.48 -8.70 -13.04
C ILE A 5 28.83 -8.03 -12.73
N VAL A 6 29.24 -8.05 -11.46
CA VAL A 6 30.54 -7.52 -11.03
C VAL A 6 31.66 -8.29 -11.77
N PRO A 7 32.58 -7.60 -12.46
CA PRO A 7 33.69 -8.27 -13.14
C PRO A 7 34.60 -9.01 -12.15
N SER A 8 35.12 -10.17 -12.56
CA SER A 8 35.99 -11.02 -11.74
C SER A 8 37.39 -10.44 -11.59
N VAL A 9 38.01 -10.63 -10.42
CA VAL A 9 39.41 -10.28 -10.14
C VAL A 9 40.27 -11.54 -10.13
N SER A 10 41.36 -11.52 -10.90
CA SER A 10 42.30 -12.63 -11.01
C SER A 10 43.23 -12.68 -9.79
N ALA A 11 43.55 -13.89 -9.31
CA ALA A 11 44.50 -14.07 -8.22
C ALA A 11 45.93 -13.71 -8.64
N LEU A 12 46.71 -13.17 -7.69
CA LEU A 12 48.13 -12.92 -7.91
C LEU A 12 48.92 -14.24 -7.95
N PRO A 13 49.99 -14.33 -8.77
CA PRO A 13 50.93 -15.43 -8.76
C PRO A 13 51.75 -15.44 -7.46
N ASN A 14 52.40 -16.57 -7.17
CA ASN A 14 53.25 -16.69 -5.98
C ASN A 14 54.33 -15.61 -5.94
N PRO A 15 54.59 -15.00 -4.76
CA PRO A 15 55.61 -13.97 -4.65
C PRO A 15 57.00 -14.56 -4.92
N PRO A 16 57.91 -13.78 -5.54
CA PRO A 16 59.29 -14.22 -5.75
C PRO A 16 59.97 -14.50 -4.42
N ARG A 17 60.76 -15.58 -4.35
CA ARG A 17 61.46 -16.00 -3.13
C ARG A 17 62.98 -16.02 -3.33
N THR A 18 63.70 -15.49 -2.35
CA THR A 18 65.17 -15.45 -2.35
C THR A 18 65.82 -16.84 -2.28
N GLU A 19 65.06 -17.87 -1.87
CA GLU A 19 65.47 -19.28 -1.87
C GLU A 19 65.52 -19.91 -3.27
N ASN A 20 64.98 -19.25 -4.31
CA ASN A 20 65.06 -19.69 -5.71
C ASN A 20 65.72 -18.62 -6.61
N PRO A 21 67.05 -18.42 -6.50
CA PRO A 21 67.74 -17.31 -7.15
C PRO A 21 67.73 -17.38 -8.69
N THR A 22 67.51 -18.56 -9.27
CA THR A 22 67.49 -18.76 -10.72
C THR A 22 66.22 -18.28 -11.39
N THR A 23 65.08 -18.22 -10.68
CA THR A 23 63.79 -17.74 -11.22
C THR A 23 63.35 -16.40 -10.63
N PHE A 24 64.08 -15.88 -9.64
CA PHE A 24 63.71 -14.67 -8.91
C PHE A 24 63.35 -13.47 -9.81
N VAL A 25 64.13 -13.24 -10.88
CA VAL A 25 63.90 -12.11 -11.80
C VAL A 25 62.64 -12.33 -12.65
N SER A 26 62.46 -13.51 -13.25
CA SER A 26 61.27 -13.82 -14.06
C SER A 26 59.98 -13.84 -13.23
N ASP A 27 60.06 -14.32 -12.00
CA ASP A 27 58.94 -14.36 -11.05
C ASP A 27 58.59 -12.94 -10.57
N THR A 28 59.60 -12.09 -10.37
CA THR A 28 59.43 -10.66 -10.06
C THR A 28 58.71 -9.93 -11.20
N ASP A 29 59.16 -10.10 -12.44
CA ASP A 29 58.54 -9.46 -13.60
C ASP A 29 57.08 -9.92 -13.79
N THR A 30 56.83 -11.21 -13.62
CA THR A 30 55.47 -11.80 -13.69
C THR A 30 54.57 -11.27 -12.57
N PHE A 31 55.07 -11.21 -11.34
CA PHE A 31 54.34 -10.69 -10.20
C PHE A 31 54.03 -9.19 -10.39
N LEU A 32 54.99 -8.37 -10.81
CA LEU A 32 54.79 -6.94 -11.06
C LEU A 32 53.76 -6.69 -12.18
N ALA A 33 53.79 -7.46 -13.27
CA ALA A 33 52.79 -7.39 -14.34
C ALA A 33 51.38 -7.80 -13.87
N SER A 34 51.29 -8.74 -12.93
CA SER A 34 50.00 -9.14 -12.36
C SER A 34 49.41 -8.08 -11.41
N LEU A 35 50.24 -7.29 -10.73
CA LEU A 35 49.78 -6.22 -9.83
C LEU A 35 49.06 -5.09 -10.59
N SER A 36 49.60 -4.67 -11.74
CA SER A 36 48.96 -3.64 -12.58
C SER A 36 47.62 -4.13 -13.16
N SER A 37 47.57 -5.41 -13.53
CA SER A 37 46.35 -6.09 -14.00
C SER A 37 45.32 -6.21 -12.87
N PHE A 38 45.75 -6.62 -11.68
CA PHE A 38 44.91 -6.69 -10.48
C PHE A 38 44.32 -5.33 -10.11
N GLN A 39 45.13 -4.26 -10.11
CA GLN A 39 44.66 -2.91 -9.82
C GLN A 39 43.58 -2.45 -10.81
N THR A 40 43.78 -2.71 -12.10
CA THR A 40 42.79 -2.40 -13.15
C THR A 40 41.47 -3.14 -12.91
N GLN A 41 41.54 -4.45 -12.66
CA GLN A 41 40.35 -5.28 -12.40
C GLN A 41 39.63 -4.87 -11.13
N HIS A 42 40.36 -4.60 -10.05
CA HIS A 42 39.81 -4.11 -8.78
C HIS A 42 39.08 -2.78 -8.93
N ASN A 43 39.68 -1.81 -9.65
CA ASN A 43 39.03 -0.53 -9.93
C ASN A 43 37.75 -0.71 -10.76
N ALA A 44 37.77 -1.61 -11.75
CA ALA A 44 36.58 -1.96 -12.54
C ALA A 44 35.48 -2.59 -11.67
N SER A 45 35.83 -3.47 -10.72
CA SER A 45 34.86 -4.03 -9.77
C SER A 45 34.25 -2.97 -8.85
N ILE A 46 35.04 -1.98 -8.38
CA ILE A 46 34.51 -0.85 -7.60
C ILE A 46 33.54 -0.01 -8.43
N THR A 47 33.91 0.32 -9.67
CA THR A 47 33.03 1.07 -10.58
C THR A 47 31.73 0.32 -10.83
N ALA A 48 31.80 -0.99 -11.10
CA ALA A 48 30.62 -1.84 -11.29
C ALA A 48 29.74 -1.90 -10.03
N PHE A 49 30.34 -2.02 -8.83
CA PHE A 49 29.60 -2.02 -7.57
C PHE A 49 28.86 -0.70 -7.32
N ASN A 50 29.53 0.44 -7.55
CA ASN A 50 28.91 1.75 -7.42
C ASN A 50 27.77 1.94 -8.44
N ALA A 51 27.96 1.47 -9.68
CA ALA A 51 26.91 1.48 -10.71
C ALA A 51 25.72 0.60 -10.33
N ALA A 52 25.95 -0.62 -9.84
CA ALA A 52 24.91 -1.53 -9.38
C ALA A 52 24.10 -0.95 -8.20
N THR A 53 24.77 -0.27 -7.27
CA THR A 53 24.10 0.45 -6.16
C THR A 53 23.19 1.56 -6.69
N GLY A 54 23.65 2.30 -7.71
CA GLY A 54 22.83 3.29 -8.41
C GLY A 54 21.63 2.67 -9.12
N GLN A 55 21.83 1.58 -9.86
CA GLN A 55 20.76 0.84 -10.55
C GLN A 55 19.71 0.28 -9.57
N PHE A 56 20.13 -0.25 -8.42
CA PHE A 56 19.22 -0.73 -7.38
C PHE A 56 18.34 0.42 -6.86
N THR A 57 18.97 1.56 -6.54
CA THR A 57 18.25 2.76 -6.07
C THR A 57 17.25 3.25 -7.11
N SER A 58 17.63 3.34 -8.38
CA SER A 58 16.72 3.74 -9.46
C SER A 58 15.57 2.75 -9.66
N GLN A 59 15.82 1.43 -9.57
CA GLN A 59 14.77 0.41 -9.68
C GLN A 59 13.79 0.47 -8.50
N ALA A 60 14.29 0.71 -7.28
CA ALA A 60 13.45 0.88 -6.10
C ALA A 60 12.55 2.12 -6.22
N THR A 61 13.13 3.27 -6.61
CA THR A 61 12.37 4.52 -6.84
C THR A 61 11.34 4.36 -7.96
N ALA A 62 11.69 3.72 -9.08
CA ALA A 62 10.76 3.45 -10.17
C ALA A 62 9.62 2.51 -9.74
N SER A 63 9.92 1.50 -8.92
CA SER A 63 8.91 0.56 -8.39
C SER A 63 7.95 1.25 -7.43
N LEU A 64 8.45 2.12 -6.54
CA LEU A 64 7.63 2.94 -5.65
C LEU A 64 6.72 3.89 -6.43
N ALA A 65 7.27 4.62 -7.41
CA ALA A 65 6.48 5.52 -8.26
C ALA A 65 5.40 4.76 -9.07
N ALA A 66 5.72 3.56 -9.57
CA ALA A 66 4.75 2.72 -10.26
C ALA A 66 3.63 2.21 -9.34
N MET A 67 3.93 1.92 -8.06
CA MET A 67 2.90 1.55 -7.08
C MET A 67 2.00 2.74 -6.73
N ASP A 68 2.58 3.91 -6.50
CA ASP A 68 1.82 5.14 -6.20
C ASP A 68 0.86 5.50 -7.35
N ALA A 69 1.35 5.46 -8.59
CA ALA A 69 0.53 5.68 -9.78
C ALA A 69 -0.63 4.67 -9.89
N LYS A 70 -0.40 3.40 -9.52
CA LYS A 70 -1.46 2.38 -9.51
C LYS A 70 -2.51 2.63 -8.43
N ILE A 71 -2.10 3.06 -7.23
CA ILE A 71 -3.04 3.41 -6.15
C ILE A 71 -3.87 4.64 -6.55
N ALA A 72 -3.23 5.67 -7.10
CA ALA A 72 -3.92 6.86 -7.58
C ALA A 72 -4.91 6.54 -8.71
N ALA A 73 -4.53 5.66 -9.64
CA ALA A 73 -5.38 5.23 -10.75
C ALA A 73 -6.52 4.29 -10.34
N ALA A 74 -6.44 3.62 -9.18
CA ALA A 74 -7.46 2.69 -8.73
C ALA A 74 -8.81 3.38 -8.45
N GLY A 75 -8.85 4.68 -8.17
CA GLY A 75 -10.11 5.42 -8.15
C GLY A 75 -11.09 4.94 -7.08
N PHE A 76 -10.66 4.91 -5.81
CA PHE A 76 -11.50 4.52 -4.66
C PHE A 76 -12.53 5.57 -4.23
N VAL A 77 -12.50 6.74 -4.88
CA VAL A 77 -13.43 7.84 -4.66
C VAL A 77 -13.98 8.29 -6.00
N GLY A 78 -15.29 8.43 -6.09
CA GLY A 78 -16.01 9.03 -7.19
C GLY A 78 -16.83 10.23 -6.75
N THR A 79 -17.34 10.98 -7.71
CA THR A 79 -18.32 12.03 -7.49
C THR A 79 -19.54 11.77 -8.36
N SER A 80 -20.73 12.12 -7.87
CA SER A 80 -21.97 12.00 -8.62
C SER A 80 -22.74 13.32 -8.60
N THR A 81 -23.29 13.68 -9.76
CA THR A 81 -24.23 14.80 -9.91
C THR A 81 -25.69 14.35 -9.92
N THR A 82 -25.95 13.07 -9.66
CA THR A 82 -27.31 12.51 -9.66
C THR A 82 -28.12 13.10 -8.50
N SER A 83 -29.30 13.64 -8.80
CA SER A 83 -30.20 14.15 -7.76
C SER A 83 -30.86 12.99 -7.03
N VAL A 84 -30.55 12.81 -5.74
CA VAL A 84 -31.04 11.71 -4.92
C VAL A 84 -31.46 12.25 -3.55
N ALA A 85 -32.57 11.75 -3.02
CA ALA A 85 -32.98 12.01 -1.65
C ALA A 85 -32.26 11.04 -0.70
N VAL A 86 -31.69 11.59 0.39
CA VAL A 86 -31.17 10.79 1.51
C VAL A 86 -32.30 9.89 2.01
N GLY A 87 -32.05 8.58 2.05
CA GLY A 87 -33.01 7.61 2.54
C GLY A 87 -32.49 6.19 2.44
N ALA A 88 -33.12 5.29 3.20
CA ALA A 88 -32.83 3.86 3.15
C ALA A 88 -33.33 3.21 1.85
N GLY A 89 -32.88 1.98 1.60
CA GLY A 89 -33.26 1.17 0.45
C GLY A 89 -32.39 1.45 -0.78
N ALA A 90 -32.84 0.95 -1.94
CA ALA A 90 -32.09 1.05 -3.18
C ALA A 90 -31.96 2.51 -3.66
N LYS A 91 -30.72 2.95 -3.90
CA LYS A 91 -30.38 4.25 -4.49
C LYS A 91 -29.46 4.02 -5.68
N SER A 92 -29.75 4.71 -6.79
CA SER A 92 -28.93 4.66 -8.00
C SER A 92 -28.26 6.02 -8.22
N LEU A 93 -26.97 5.99 -8.51
CA LEU A 93 -26.14 7.14 -8.81
C LEU A 93 -25.30 6.82 -10.06
N THR A 94 -24.90 7.85 -10.79
CA THR A 94 -23.84 7.73 -11.80
C THR A 94 -22.58 8.40 -11.27
N ILE A 95 -21.50 7.62 -11.15
CA ILE A 95 -20.15 8.11 -10.83
C ILE A 95 -19.28 8.07 -12.09
N GLN A 96 -18.02 8.48 -11.98
CA GLN A 96 -17.07 8.31 -13.08
C GLN A 96 -16.90 6.82 -13.44
N PRO A 97 -16.67 6.50 -14.73
CA PRO A 97 -16.37 5.14 -15.15
C PRO A 97 -14.99 4.67 -14.63
N ASN A 98 -14.79 3.34 -14.63
CA ASN A 98 -13.52 2.67 -14.28
C ASN A 98 -12.96 2.98 -12.88
N LEU A 99 -13.85 3.17 -11.90
CA LEU A 99 -13.46 3.31 -10.49
C LEU A 99 -13.45 1.94 -9.79
N ALA A 100 -12.65 1.77 -8.73
CA ALA A 100 -12.51 0.51 -7.99
C ALA A 100 -13.69 0.24 -7.03
N PHE A 101 -14.91 0.23 -7.57
CA PHE A 101 -16.11 -0.24 -6.88
C PHE A 101 -16.45 -1.66 -7.37
N ALA A 102 -16.98 -2.49 -6.47
CA ALA A 102 -17.35 -3.86 -6.79
C ALA A 102 -18.69 -4.21 -6.13
N VAL A 103 -19.50 -5.02 -6.84
CA VAL A 103 -20.74 -5.58 -6.30
C VAL A 103 -20.40 -6.45 -5.09
N GLY A 104 -21.19 -6.32 -4.03
CA GLY A 104 -20.96 -6.97 -2.73
C GLY A 104 -20.08 -6.16 -1.78
N GLY A 105 -19.30 -5.20 -2.27
CA GLY A 105 -18.58 -4.23 -1.46
C GLY A 105 -19.53 -3.19 -0.83
N PHE A 106 -19.00 -2.34 0.04
CA PHE A 106 -19.76 -1.27 0.69
C PHE A 106 -19.27 0.09 0.22
N ALA A 107 -20.17 1.08 0.23
CA ALA A 107 -19.85 2.45 -0.12
C ALA A 107 -20.50 3.43 0.87
N MET A 108 -19.81 4.55 1.08
CA MET A 108 -20.36 5.73 1.72
C MET A 108 -20.57 6.82 0.68
N VAL A 109 -21.75 7.42 0.69
CA VAL A 109 -22.19 8.47 -0.24
C VAL A 109 -22.53 9.70 0.60
N ALA A 110 -21.69 10.72 0.58
CA ALA A 110 -21.87 11.94 1.37
C ALA A 110 -22.14 13.14 0.46
N ALA A 111 -23.05 14.02 0.85
CA ALA A 111 -23.31 15.24 0.09
C ALA A 111 -22.05 16.14 0.13
N THR A 112 -21.53 16.51 -1.04
CA THR A 112 -20.18 17.10 -1.16
C THR A 112 -20.03 18.39 -0.35
N ALA A 113 -21.03 19.28 -0.41
CA ALA A 113 -21.03 20.56 0.30
C ALA A 113 -21.62 20.49 1.72
N SER A 114 -22.21 19.36 2.12
CA SER A 114 -22.86 19.19 3.43
C SER A 114 -22.72 17.76 3.93
N PRO A 115 -21.51 17.32 4.32
CA PRO A 115 -21.19 15.91 4.58
C PRO A 115 -21.88 15.29 5.79
N THR A 116 -22.60 16.09 6.59
CA THR A 116 -23.52 15.59 7.63
C THR A 116 -24.72 14.86 7.05
N ASN A 117 -25.01 15.06 5.76
CA ASN A 117 -26.02 14.34 5.00
C ASN A 117 -25.34 13.24 4.18
N TRP A 118 -25.59 11.98 4.53
CA TRP A 118 -24.90 10.85 3.92
C TRP A 118 -25.73 9.57 3.95
N MET A 119 -25.33 8.61 3.11
CA MET A 119 -25.91 7.28 2.97
C MET A 119 -24.78 6.25 2.99
N PHE A 120 -24.98 5.16 3.72
CA PHE A 120 -24.07 4.02 3.75
C PHE A 120 -24.83 2.74 3.37
N GLY A 121 -24.23 1.92 2.54
CA GLY A 121 -24.88 0.70 2.06
C GLY A 121 -23.98 -0.22 1.26
N GLN A 122 -24.52 -1.39 0.95
CA GLN A 122 -23.86 -2.39 0.11
C GLN A 122 -24.14 -2.09 -1.37
N ILE A 123 -23.12 -2.23 -2.21
CA ILE A 123 -23.22 -2.07 -3.66
C ILE A 123 -23.90 -3.32 -4.23
N THR A 124 -25.06 -3.14 -4.85
CA THR A 124 -25.85 -4.23 -5.46
C THR A 124 -25.66 -4.30 -6.97
N ALA A 125 -25.28 -3.21 -7.62
CA ALA A 125 -24.91 -3.19 -9.04
C ALA A 125 -23.84 -2.13 -9.31
N TYR A 126 -22.88 -2.45 -10.19
CA TYR A 126 -21.94 -1.48 -10.73
C TYR A 126 -21.59 -1.82 -12.18
N ALA A 127 -21.68 -0.85 -13.08
CA ALA A 127 -21.28 -0.96 -14.48
C ALA A 127 -20.03 -0.10 -14.74
N PRO A 128 -18.81 -0.69 -14.73
CA PRO A 128 -17.57 0.09 -14.83
C PRO A 128 -17.47 0.96 -16.08
N ALA A 129 -18.02 0.50 -17.21
CA ALA A 129 -17.98 1.23 -18.47
C ALA A 129 -18.79 2.53 -18.47
N THR A 130 -19.88 2.61 -17.70
CA THR A 130 -20.76 3.79 -17.66
C THR A 130 -20.72 4.52 -16.31
N GLY A 131 -20.17 3.90 -15.27
CA GLY A 131 -20.18 4.42 -13.91
C GLY A 131 -21.54 4.33 -13.22
N ALA A 132 -22.51 3.61 -13.78
CA ALA A 132 -23.80 3.39 -13.12
C ALA A 132 -23.61 2.52 -11.88
N LEU A 133 -24.02 3.04 -10.72
CA LEU A 133 -23.86 2.43 -9.41
C LEU A 133 -25.22 2.34 -8.71
N THR A 134 -25.56 1.18 -8.19
CA THR A 134 -26.71 1.01 -7.29
C THR A 134 -26.24 0.43 -5.98
N LEU A 135 -26.74 1.00 -4.89
CA LEU A 135 -26.44 0.59 -3.53
C LEU A 135 -27.73 0.46 -2.73
N ASN A 136 -27.78 -0.56 -1.88
CA ASN A 136 -28.84 -0.74 -0.90
C ASN A 136 -28.42 -0.05 0.40
N VAL A 137 -29.00 1.12 0.66
CA VAL A 137 -28.69 1.95 1.82
C VAL A 137 -29.30 1.35 3.07
N THR A 138 -28.46 1.05 4.06
CA THR A 138 -28.87 0.52 5.37
C THR A 138 -28.84 1.58 6.46
N THR A 139 -27.95 2.58 6.33
CA THR A 139 -27.75 3.61 7.33
C THR A 139 -27.69 4.97 6.66
N ILE A 140 -28.35 5.97 7.26
CA ILE A 140 -28.37 7.35 6.77
C ILE A 140 -27.97 8.32 7.87
N GLY A 141 -27.41 9.46 7.48
CA GLY A 141 -27.28 10.65 8.30
C GLY A 141 -27.95 11.84 7.62
N GLY A 142 -28.67 12.65 8.39
CA GLY A 142 -29.37 13.83 7.86
C GLY A 142 -30.56 13.51 6.95
N THR A 143 -31.02 14.51 6.22
CA THR A 143 -32.20 14.44 5.32
C THR A 143 -32.03 15.39 4.14
N GLY A 144 -32.94 15.30 3.17
CA GLY A 144 -32.99 16.21 2.01
C GLY A 144 -32.55 15.57 0.70
N THR A 145 -32.59 16.35 -0.37
CA THR A 145 -32.24 15.95 -1.73
C THR A 145 -31.04 16.75 -2.19
N PHE A 146 -30.00 16.07 -2.67
CA PHE A 146 -28.78 16.70 -3.15
C PHE A 146 -28.42 16.18 -4.53
N SER A 147 -27.76 17.02 -5.31
CA SER A 147 -27.27 16.73 -6.67
C SER A 147 -25.75 16.79 -6.76
N ALA A 148 -25.05 16.73 -5.63
CA ALA A 148 -23.60 16.71 -5.56
C ALA A 148 -23.19 15.76 -4.42
N TRP A 149 -22.59 14.64 -4.81
CA TRP A 149 -22.21 13.55 -3.93
C TRP A 149 -20.75 13.18 -4.10
N THR A 150 -20.09 12.88 -3.00
CA THR A 150 -18.80 12.19 -2.97
C THR A 150 -19.06 10.76 -2.53
N VAL A 151 -18.58 9.79 -3.32
CA VAL A 151 -18.79 8.36 -3.11
C VAL A 151 -17.44 7.71 -2.84
N SER A 152 -17.29 7.01 -1.72
CA SER A 152 -16.05 6.30 -1.37
C SER A 152 -16.34 4.84 -1.02
N THR A 153 -15.38 3.95 -1.30
CA THR A 153 -15.43 2.56 -0.83
C THR A 153 -15.36 2.52 0.70
N SER A 154 -16.12 1.62 1.31
CA SER A 154 -16.19 1.47 2.77
C SER A 154 -16.15 -0.01 3.18
N ALA A 155 -15.93 -0.23 4.48
CA ALA A 155 -16.03 -1.54 5.10
C ALA A 155 -17.50 -1.85 5.49
N PRO A 156 -17.90 -3.12 5.61
CA PRO A 156 -19.18 -3.50 6.20
C PRO A 156 -19.28 -3.00 7.65
N THR A 157 -20.51 -2.78 8.13
CA THR A 157 -20.74 -2.56 9.56
C THR A 157 -20.54 -3.88 10.33
N ASP A 158 -19.67 -3.88 11.34
CA ASP A 158 -19.48 -5.01 12.24
C ASP A 158 -20.55 -5.02 13.34
N THR A 159 -21.66 -5.69 13.03
CA THR A 159 -22.77 -5.85 13.95
C THR A 159 -22.40 -6.73 15.15
N ALA A 160 -21.49 -7.70 14.99
CA ALA A 160 -21.06 -8.58 16.07
C ALA A 160 -20.27 -7.80 17.13
N LEU A 161 -19.34 -6.94 16.72
CA LEU A 161 -18.62 -6.05 17.63
C LEU A 161 -19.57 -5.09 18.37
N THR A 162 -20.56 -4.57 17.67
CA THR A 162 -21.56 -3.65 18.26
C THR A 162 -22.39 -4.36 19.33
N THR A 163 -22.85 -5.59 19.08
CA THR A 163 -23.57 -6.40 20.07
C THR A 163 -22.68 -6.77 21.24
N ALA A 164 -21.44 -7.20 21.00
CA ALA A 164 -20.51 -7.57 22.06
C ALA A 164 -20.22 -6.40 23.01
N LEU A 165 -20.05 -5.19 22.47
CA LEU A 165 -19.84 -3.97 23.27
C LEU A 165 -21.07 -3.61 24.11
N ALA A 166 -22.28 -3.76 23.57
CA ALA A 166 -23.51 -3.52 24.32
C ALA A 166 -23.70 -4.53 25.47
N THR A 167 -23.39 -5.80 25.23
CA THR A 167 -23.37 -6.85 26.27
C THR A 167 -22.34 -6.53 27.35
N ALA A 168 -21.09 -6.23 26.97
CA ALA A 168 -20.04 -5.88 27.92
C ALA A 168 -20.41 -4.65 28.76
N GLN A 169 -21.03 -3.62 28.16
CA GLN A 169 -21.50 -2.45 28.89
C GLN A 169 -22.59 -2.80 29.92
N THR A 170 -23.44 -3.77 29.60
CA THR A 170 -24.49 -4.27 30.51
C THR A 170 -23.86 -5.02 31.68
N ASP A 171 -22.90 -5.92 31.40
CA ASP A 171 -22.17 -6.67 32.42
C ASP A 171 -21.39 -5.75 33.37
N ILE A 172 -20.72 -4.72 32.82
CA ILE A 172 -20.04 -3.69 33.60
C ILE A 172 -21.03 -2.94 34.50
N ASN A 173 -22.19 -2.55 33.98
CA ASN A 173 -23.20 -1.83 34.78
C ASN A 173 -23.77 -2.70 35.91
N ALA A 174 -23.99 -3.99 35.67
CA ALA A 174 -24.44 -4.94 36.68
C ALA A 174 -23.37 -5.13 37.78
N ALA A 175 -22.10 -5.30 37.40
CA ALA A 175 -20.99 -5.42 38.34
C ALA A 175 -20.84 -4.16 39.22
N ARG A 176 -20.99 -2.97 38.61
CA ARG A 176 -20.97 -1.68 39.34
C ARG A 176 -22.11 -1.58 40.34
N ALA A 177 -23.33 -1.97 39.96
CA ALA A 177 -24.48 -1.95 40.85
C ALA A 177 -24.31 -2.92 42.04
N PHE A 178 -23.78 -4.12 41.79
CA PHE A 178 -23.47 -5.08 42.85
C PHE A 178 -22.44 -4.52 43.85
N ALA A 179 -21.36 -3.92 43.35
CA ALA A 179 -20.33 -3.33 44.21
C ALA A 179 -20.87 -2.17 45.06
N LEU A 180 -21.72 -1.31 44.49
CA LEU A 180 -22.36 -0.21 45.22
C LEU A 180 -23.33 -0.71 46.29
N ASN A 181 -24.14 -1.73 45.99
CA ASN A 181 -25.06 -2.33 46.96
C ASN A 181 -24.32 -3.07 48.09
N ALA A 182 -23.20 -3.73 47.77
CA ALA A 182 -22.36 -4.38 48.77
C ALA A 182 -21.70 -3.36 49.72
N ALA A 183 -21.32 -2.19 49.21
CA ALA A 183 -20.75 -1.11 50.02
C ALA A 183 -21.78 -0.43 50.94
N ALA A 184 -23.08 -0.53 50.66
CA ALA A 184 -24.14 0.03 51.49
C ALA A 184 -24.57 -0.90 52.66
N LEU A 185 -24.02 -2.11 52.73
CA LEU A 185 -24.33 -3.14 53.74
C LEU A 185 -23.31 -3.22 54.89
N PHE A 186 -22.33 -2.30 54.93
CA PHE A 186 -21.33 -2.14 56.00
C PHE A 186 -21.27 -0.68 56.44
#